data_AF-A0AAV1BMG1-F1
#
_entry.id   AF-A0AAV1BMG1-F1
#
_cell.length_a   1.000
_cell.length_b   1.000
_cell.length_c   1.000
_cell.angle_alpha   90.00
_cell.angle_beta   90.00
_cell.angle_gamma   90.00
#
_symmetry.space_group_name_H-M   'P 1'
#
loop_
_entity.id
_entity.type
_entity.pdbx_description
1 polymer ?
#
loop_
_entity_poly.entity_id
_entity_poly.type
_entity_poly.pdbx_seq_one_letter_code
_entity_poly.pdbx_strand_id
1 'polypeptide(L)'
;MNESNSSEALAEWHKRLNDRRQWTNPAFTYRFLARMAEDMQAAGAIDPLERFELFELASAAFCHFTEEGNHEWRHQASDYLAFNKGGVVVGSLLNSRYVLHEADQSPYHAAHFAFLDEENNLIMRDYKTYGVLEGRYIYTETGQTLTLVEQSRQINGVDCQRLTDEDQYRALIDASAVALDQGDFKAYVALWERHSYSIFTRCLHCLDGFAVRDDCTHCAGRGFIEDPECPNKQPQALGRTTPADQPDRSCRR
;
A
#
# COMPACT_ATOMS: atom_id res chain seq x y z
N MET A 1 17.79 27.92 -26.28
CA MET A 1 17.51 26.53 -25.84
C MET A 1 16.44 25.98 -26.76
N ASN A 2 16.63 24.76 -27.28
CA ASN A 2 15.83 24.19 -28.37
C ASN A 2 14.38 23.91 -27.94
N GLU A 3 13.40 24.48 -28.65
CA GLU A 3 11.97 24.18 -28.51
C GLU A 3 11.67 22.67 -28.55
N SER A 4 12.46 21.89 -29.30
CA SER A 4 12.37 20.43 -29.37
C SER A 4 12.54 19.73 -28.00
N ASN A 5 13.45 20.20 -27.15
CA ASN A 5 13.70 19.59 -25.85
C ASN A 5 12.60 19.93 -24.83
N SER A 6 11.98 21.11 -24.96
CA SER A 6 10.82 21.50 -24.14
C SER A 6 9.60 20.64 -24.48
N SER A 7 9.33 20.48 -25.78
CA SER A 7 8.22 19.65 -26.28
C SER A 7 8.34 18.18 -25.86
N GLU A 8 9.55 17.61 -25.91
CA GLU A 8 9.80 16.23 -25.46
C GLU A 8 9.59 16.05 -23.94
N ALA A 9 10.05 17.00 -23.12
CA ALA A 9 9.89 16.94 -21.67
C ALA A 9 8.41 17.03 -21.25
N LEU A 10 7.64 17.91 -21.90
CA LEU A 10 6.20 18.04 -21.67
C LEU A 10 5.45 16.76 -22.12
N ALA A 11 5.83 16.19 -23.27
CA ALA A 11 5.24 14.94 -23.76
C ALA A 11 5.49 13.77 -22.80
N GLU A 12 6.71 13.64 -22.26
CA GLU A 12 7.04 12.62 -21.26
C GLU A 12 6.28 12.86 -19.95
N TRP A 13 6.11 14.12 -19.54
CA TRP A 13 5.32 14.47 -18.36
C TRP A 13 3.87 13.99 -18.51
N HIS A 14 3.22 14.30 -19.63
CA HIS A 14 1.84 13.87 -19.90
C HIS A 14 1.73 12.35 -20.07
N LYS A 15 2.72 11.71 -20.70
CA LYS A 15 2.75 10.26 -20.83
C LYS A 15 2.73 9.58 -19.46
N ARG A 16 3.49 10.09 -18.49
CA ARG A 16 3.50 9.58 -17.11
C ARG A 16 2.22 9.87 -16.35
N LEU A 17 1.70 11.09 -16.47
CA LEU A 17 0.40 11.46 -15.88
C LEU A 17 -0.69 10.45 -16.28
N ASN A 18 -0.72 10.08 -17.57
CA ASN A 18 -1.74 9.21 -18.15
C ASN A 18 -1.45 7.70 -18.03
N ASP A 19 -0.26 7.31 -17.57
CA ASP A 19 0.08 5.89 -17.37
C ASP A 19 -0.41 5.43 -16.00
N ARG A 20 -1.59 4.79 -15.97
CA ARG A 20 -2.21 4.24 -14.76
C ARG A 20 -1.27 3.34 -13.95
N ARG A 21 -0.32 2.66 -14.59
CA ARG A 21 0.63 1.74 -13.91
C ARG A 21 1.61 2.49 -13.00
N GLN A 22 1.90 3.75 -13.30
CA GLN A 22 2.76 4.60 -12.46
C GLN A 22 2.09 4.97 -11.15
N TRP A 23 0.75 4.96 -11.08
CA TRP A 23 0.00 5.41 -9.91
C TRP A 23 -0.18 4.34 -8.82
N THR A 24 0.52 3.20 -8.92
CA THR A 24 0.64 2.18 -7.86
C THR A 24 1.38 2.71 -6.62
N ASN A 25 2.20 3.75 -6.78
CA ASN A 25 2.71 4.59 -5.70
C ASN A 25 2.37 6.07 -6.00
N PRO A 26 1.17 6.54 -5.63
CA PRO A 26 0.67 7.85 -6.04
C PRO A 26 1.51 9.00 -5.47
N ALA A 27 2.04 8.85 -4.25
CA ALA A 27 2.88 9.87 -3.62
C ALA A 27 4.22 10.05 -4.34
N PHE A 28 4.85 8.94 -4.75
CA PHE A 28 6.05 8.99 -5.59
C PHE A 28 5.75 9.64 -6.94
N THR A 29 4.69 9.21 -7.61
CA THR A 29 4.35 9.71 -8.94
C THR A 29 4.01 11.19 -8.94
N TYR A 30 3.23 11.67 -7.96
CA TYR A 30 3.00 13.09 -7.74
C TYR A 30 4.32 13.85 -7.57
N ARG A 31 5.20 13.42 -6.64
CA ARG A 31 6.48 14.10 -6.39
C ARG A 31 7.36 14.13 -7.63
N PHE A 32 7.36 13.06 -8.42
CA PHE A 32 8.11 12.97 -9.67
C PHE A 32 7.59 13.97 -10.70
N LEU A 33 6.28 14.01 -10.94
CA LEU A 33 5.64 14.96 -11.86
C LEU A 33 5.84 16.42 -11.41
N ALA A 34 5.71 16.70 -10.12
CA ALA A 34 5.97 18.01 -9.54
C ALA A 34 7.44 18.43 -9.77
N ARG A 35 8.37 17.50 -9.54
CA ARG A 35 9.80 17.75 -9.76
C ARG A 35 10.13 18.01 -11.22
N MET A 36 9.56 17.23 -12.15
CA MET A 36 9.73 17.48 -13.59
C MET A 36 9.25 18.88 -13.99
N ALA A 37 8.10 19.33 -13.46
CA ALA A 37 7.58 20.67 -13.74
C ALA A 37 8.50 21.77 -13.15
N GLU A 38 9.05 21.58 -11.95
CA GLU A 38 10.07 22.47 -11.39
C GLU A 38 11.33 22.54 -12.26
N ASP A 39 11.84 21.39 -12.70
CA ASP A 39 13.05 21.31 -13.54
C ASP A 39 12.82 21.95 -14.92
N MET A 40 11.63 21.77 -15.53
CA MET A 40 11.25 22.43 -16.78
C MET A 40 11.17 23.95 -16.62
N GLN A 41 10.58 24.46 -15.53
CA GLN A 41 10.53 25.90 -15.28
C GLN A 41 11.94 26.47 -15.04
N ALA A 42 12.77 25.79 -14.25
CA ALA A 42 14.14 26.21 -13.97
C ALA A 42 15.00 26.25 -15.24
N ALA A 43 14.74 25.36 -16.20
CA ALA A 43 15.36 25.35 -17.52
C ALA A 43 14.79 26.41 -18.49
N GLY A 44 13.75 27.15 -18.09
CA GLY A 44 13.05 28.10 -18.96
C GLY A 44 12.26 27.44 -20.10
N ALA A 45 11.93 26.15 -19.95
CA ALA A 45 11.17 25.38 -20.93
C ALA A 45 9.66 25.65 -20.86
N ILE A 46 9.17 26.02 -19.68
CA ILE A 46 7.79 26.42 -19.39
C ILE A 46 7.79 27.70 -18.53
N ASP A 47 6.70 28.45 -18.59
CA ASP A 47 6.48 29.65 -17.79
C ASP A 47 5.86 29.33 -16.41
N PRO A 48 5.75 30.33 -15.50
CA PRO A 48 5.15 30.11 -14.18
C PRO A 48 3.68 29.68 -14.18
N LEU A 49 2.89 30.09 -15.19
CA LEU A 49 1.49 29.72 -15.33
C LEU A 49 1.36 28.26 -15.80
N GLU A 50 2.12 27.87 -16.81
CA GLU A 50 2.20 26.48 -17.27
C GLU A 50 2.63 25.55 -16.13
N ARG A 51 3.63 25.94 -15.34
CA ARG A 51 4.03 25.18 -14.15
C ARG A 51 2.86 25.02 -13.16
N PHE A 52 2.11 26.08 -12.91
CA PHE A 52 0.94 26.03 -12.04
C PHE A 52 -0.11 25.04 -12.57
N GLU A 53 -0.43 25.08 -13.86
CA GLU A 53 -1.36 24.15 -14.50
C GLU A 53 -0.92 22.69 -14.39
N LEU A 54 0.38 22.40 -14.58
CA LEU A 54 0.93 21.06 -14.39
C LEU A 54 0.80 20.57 -12.94
N PHE A 55 0.99 21.46 -11.96
CA PHE A 55 0.80 21.14 -10.55
C PHE A 55 -0.67 20.84 -10.23
N GLU A 56 -1.60 21.62 -10.77
CA GLU A 56 -3.04 21.38 -10.61
C GLU A 56 -3.45 20.03 -11.21
N LEU A 57 -2.96 19.70 -12.41
CA LEU A 57 -3.22 18.41 -13.05
C LEU A 57 -2.64 17.23 -12.25
N ALA A 58 -1.41 17.34 -11.76
CA ALA A 58 -0.80 16.30 -10.93
C ALA A 58 -1.54 16.12 -9.59
N SER A 59 -2.01 17.22 -8.99
CA SER A 59 -2.77 17.20 -7.73
C SER A 59 -4.14 16.57 -7.93
N ALA A 60 -4.84 16.94 -9.00
CA ALA A 60 -6.12 16.35 -9.38
C ALA A 60 -5.98 14.84 -9.67
N ALA A 61 -4.94 14.44 -10.40
CA ALA A 61 -4.67 13.02 -10.65
C ALA A 61 -4.37 12.27 -9.35
N PHE A 62 -3.57 12.83 -8.44
CA PHE A 62 -3.34 12.23 -7.13
C PHE A 62 -4.64 12.02 -6.37
N CYS A 63 -5.48 13.05 -6.22
CA CYS A 63 -6.77 12.94 -5.55
C CYS A 63 -7.63 11.86 -6.18
N HIS A 64 -7.83 11.93 -7.51
CA HIS A 64 -8.58 10.94 -8.27
C HIS A 64 -8.10 9.51 -8.01
N PHE A 65 -6.78 9.26 -8.05
CA PHE A 65 -6.23 7.93 -7.79
C PHE A 65 -6.44 7.45 -6.35
N THR A 66 -6.27 8.34 -5.38
CA THR A 66 -6.45 8.01 -3.96
C THR A 66 -7.91 7.87 -3.54
N GLU A 67 -8.85 8.45 -4.30
CA GLU A 67 -10.29 8.43 -4.03
C GLU A 67 -11.05 7.37 -4.83
N GLU A 68 -10.79 7.25 -6.14
CA GLU A 68 -11.48 6.28 -7.01
C GLU A 68 -11.00 4.84 -6.82
N GLY A 69 -9.86 4.65 -6.14
CA GLY A 69 -9.50 3.34 -5.65
C GLY A 69 -8.98 2.41 -6.73
N ASN A 70 -7.80 2.72 -7.27
CA ASN A 70 -6.90 1.63 -7.66
C ASN A 70 -6.28 1.06 -6.37
N HIS A 71 -7.13 0.50 -5.49
CA HIS A 71 -6.74 -0.12 -4.24
C HIS A 71 -6.11 -1.49 -4.55
N GLU A 72 -5.03 -1.49 -5.33
CA GLU A 72 -4.09 -2.59 -5.24
C GLU A 72 -3.68 -2.65 -3.77
N TRP A 73 -4.08 -3.73 -3.10
CA TRP A 73 -3.72 -3.97 -1.71
C TRP A 73 -2.20 -3.92 -1.52
N ARG A 74 -1.46 -4.31 -2.56
CA ARG A 74 -0.02 -4.27 -2.62
C ARG A 74 0.47 -2.86 -2.97
N HIS A 75 1.38 -2.35 -2.17
CA HIS A 75 2.13 -1.14 -2.43
C HIS A 75 3.54 -1.52 -2.91
N GLN A 76 4.00 -0.91 -4.01
CA GLN A 76 5.26 -1.32 -4.63
C GLN A 76 6.49 -1.09 -3.74
N ALA A 77 6.45 -0.07 -2.88
CA ALA A 77 7.56 0.26 -1.97
C ALA A 77 7.56 -0.54 -0.65
N SER A 78 6.75 -1.60 -0.58
CA SER A 78 6.56 -2.39 0.64
C SER A 78 7.15 -3.78 0.53
N ASP A 79 7.64 -4.27 1.66
CA ASP A 79 8.11 -5.63 1.82
C ASP A 79 7.06 -6.45 2.57
N TYR A 80 6.80 -7.66 2.07
CA TYR A 80 5.75 -8.54 2.57
C TYR A 80 6.33 -9.88 2.98
N LEU A 81 5.98 -10.37 4.17
CA LEU A 81 6.17 -11.78 4.52
C LEU A 81 5.00 -12.61 3.99
N ALA A 82 5.30 -13.80 3.49
CA ALA A 82 4.32 -14.79 3.06
C ALA A 82 4.17 -15.88 4.12
N PHE A 83 2.97 -16.02 4.67
CA PHE A 83 2.61 -17.04 5.64
C PHE A 83 1.81 -18.15 4.99
N ASN A 84 2.12 -19.40 5.30
CA ASN A 84 1.24 -20.51 4.95
C ASN A 84 0.03 -20.60 5.90
N LYS A 85 -0.91 -21.52 5.62
CA LYS A 85 -2.10 -21.77 6.45
C LYS A 85 -1.78 -22.15 7.90
N GLY A 86 -0.58 -22.67 8.17
CA GLY A 86 -0.11 -23.02 9.52
C GLY A 86 0.46 -21.83 10.30
N GLY A 87 0.48 -20.62 9.72
CA GLY A 87 1.06 -19.44 10.36
C GLY A 87 2.59 -19.41 10.34
N VAL A 88 3.22 -20.19 9.45
CA VAL A 88 4.68 -20.22 9.30
C VAL A 88 5.09 -19.37 8.10
N VAL A 89 6.14 -18.57 8.27
CA VAL A 89 6.77 -17.81 7.17
C VAL A 89 7.42 -18.79 6.20
N VAL A 90 7.08 -18.67 4.92
CA VAL A 90 7.62 -19.51 3.84
C VAL A 90 8.33 -18.70 2.75
N GLY A 91 8.32 -17.37 2.87
CA GLY A 91 8.97 -16.49 1.94
C GLY A 91 8.65 -15.02 2.15
N SER A 92 9.13 -14.20 1.22
CA SER A 92 8.84 -12.77 1.14
C SER A 92 8.53 -12.35 -0.30
N LEU A 93 7.61 -11.40 -0.45
CA LEU A 93 7.41 -10.64 -1.68
C LEU A 93 8.05 -9.26 -1.51
N LEU A 94 9.11 -9.00 -2.27
CA LEU A 94 9.90 -7.76 -2.26
C LEU A 94 9.78 -7.08 -3.62
N ASN A 95 9.10 -5.94 -3.70
CA ASN A 95 8.70 -5.33 -4.97
C ASN A 95 7.95 -6.37 -5.85
N SER A 96 8.53 -6.77 -6.99
CA SER A 96 7.96 -7.81 -7.89
C SER A 96 8.69 -9.16 -7.78
N ARG A 97 9.46 -9.40 -6.71
CA ARG A 97 10.25 -10.62 -6.54
C ARG A 97 9.74 -11.42 -5.36
N TYR A 98 9.42 -12.68 -5.59
CA TYR A 98 9.12 -13.64 -4.55
C TYR A 98 10.34 -14.48 -4.23
N VAL A 99 10.67 -14.58 -2.95
CA VAL A 99 11.85 -15.25 -2.42
C VAL A 99 11.42 -16.26 -1.36
N LEU A 100 11.85 -17.51 -1.50
CA LEU A 100 11.60 -18.54 -0.49
C LEU A 100 12.66 -18.46 0.60
N HIS A 101 12.22 -18.46 1.85
CA HIS A 101 13.09 -18.52 3.02
C HIS A 101 12.28 -18.92 4.26
N GLU A 102 12.97 -19.39 5.29
CA GLU A 102 12.38 -19.65 6.60
C GLU A 102 12.40 -18.41 7.48
N ALA A 103 11.72 -18.44 8.63
CA ALA A 103 11.51 -17.27 9.49
C ALA A 103 12.81 -16.63 10.03
N ASP A 104 13.89 -17.41 10.15
CA ASP A 104 15.20 -16.98 10.66
C ASP A 104 16.17 -16.54 9.56
N GLN A 105 15.76 -16.64 8.28
CA GLN A 105 16.59 -16.33 7.13
C GLN A 105 16.28 -14.94 6.58
N SER A 106 17.34 -14.17 6.32
CA SER A 106 17.20 -12.87 5.66
C SER A 106 16.77 -13.05 4.19
N PRO A 107 15.67 -12.43 3.75
CA PRO A 107 15.19 -12.55 2.37
C PRO A 107 16.14 -11.91 1.36
N TYR A 108 16.99 -10.97 1.78
CA TYR A 108 17.97 -10.30 0.91
C TYR A 108 19.18 -11.17 0.56
N HIS A 109 19.39 -12.27 1.27
CA HIS A 109 20.44 -13.25 0.98
C HIS A 109 19.93 -14.49 0.25
N ALA A 110 18.61 -14.64 0.12
CA ALA A 110 18.00 -15.78 -0.54
C ALA A 110 17.87 -15.56 -2.06
N ALA A 111 18.04 -16.64 -2.83
CA ALA A 111 17.94 -16.59 -4.27
C ALA A 111 16.49 -16.34 -4.70
N HIS A 112 16.29 -15.41 -5.65
CA HIS A 112 14.97 -15.14 -6.21
C HIS A 112 14.34 -16.42 -6.79
N PHE A 113 13.11 -16.70 -6.39
CA PHE A 113 12.39 -17.91 -6.76
C PHE A 113 11.42 -17.66 -7.92
N ALA A 114 10.60 -16.61 -7.82
CA ALA A 114 9.65 -16.20 -8.86
C ALA A 114 9.56 -14.67 -9.01
N PHE A 115 9.07 -14.20 -10.15
CA PHE A 115 8.79 -12.79 -10.43
C PHE A 115 7.29 -12.58 -10.68
N LEU A 116 6.76 -11.46 -10.19
CA LEU A 116 5.38 -11.05 -10.46
C LEU A 116 5.34 -10.33 -11.81
N ASP A 117 4.51 -10.82 -12.73
CA ASP A 117 4.26 -10.17 -14.03
C ASP A 117 3.17 -9.08 -13.93
N GLU A 118 2.79 -8.51 -15.08
CA GLU A 118 1.80 -7.44 -15.15
C GLU A 118 0.38 -7.92 -14.86
N GLU A 119 0.13 -9.21 -15.05
CA GLU A 119 -1.15 -9.89 -14.81
C GLU A 119 -1.24 -10.49 -13.40
N ASN A 120 -0.30 -10.16 -12.50
CA ASN A 120 -0.19 -10.67 -11.14
C ASN A 120 0.09 -12.19 -11.04
N ASN A 121 0.64 -12.81 -12.08
CA ASN A 121 1.15 -14.17 -11.98
C ASN A 121 2.58 -14.16 -11.43
N LEU A 122 2.86 -15.08 -10.49
CA LEU A 122 4.21 -15.38 -10.05
C LEU A 122 4.81 -16.43 -10.97
N ILE A 123 5.78 -16.02 -11.78
CA ILE A 123 6.44 -16.87 -12.78
C ILE A 123 7.82 -17.26 -12.26
N MET A 124 8.10 -18.57 -12.25
CA MET A 124 9.40 -19.13 -11.87
C MET A 124 10.43 -18.93 -12.99
N ARG A 125 11.71 -19.15 -12.66
CA ARG A 125 12.81 -19.03 -13.62
C ARG A 125 12.69 -19.96 -14.83
N ASP A 126 11.97 -21.06 -14.71
CA ASP A 126 11.70 -22.01 -15.79
C ASP A 126 10.42 -21.67 -16.58
N TYR A 127 9.90 -20.44 -16.42
CA TYR A 127 8.69 -19.91 -17.07
C TYR A 127 7.39 -20.61 -16.70
N LYS A 128 7.39 -21.45 -15.65
CA LYS A 128 6.15 -21.99 -15.11
C LYS A 128 5.54 -21.05 -14.10
N THR A 129 4.21 -20.97 -14.10
CA THR A 129 3.46 -20.28 -13.05
C THR A 129 3.64 -21.02 -11.73
N TYR A 130 3.99 -20.29 -10.68
CA TYR A 130 3.99 -20.73 -9.31
C TYR A 130 2.63 -20.50 -8.65
N GLY A 131 2.01 -19.35 -8.95
CA GLY A 131 0.70 -18.97 -8.42
C GLY A 131 0.25 -17.60 -8.94
N VAL A 132 -0.92 -17.17 -8.48
CA VAL A 132 -1.53 -15.88 -8.81
C VAL A 132 -1.70 -15.06 -7.54
N LEU A 133 -1.31 -13.79 -7.60
CA LEU A 133 -1.54 -12.81 -6.55
C LEU A 133 -2.92 -12.17 -6.72
N GLU A 134 -3.77 -12.29 -5.72
CA GLU A 134 -5.07 -11.63 -5.67
C GLU A 134 -5.27 -10.98 -4.29
N GLY A 135 -5.35 -9.65 -4.28
CA GLY A 135 -5.36 -8.87 -3.04
C GLY A 135 -4.12 -9.17 -2.20
N ARG A 136 -4.34 -9.77 -1.02
CA ARG A 136 -3.30 -10.15 -0.05
C ARG A 136 -2.88 -11.61 -0.11
N TYR A 137 -3.38 -12.38 -1.07
CA TYR A 137 -3.19 -13.82 -1.12
C TYR A 137 -2.43 -14.23 -2.37
N ILE A 138 -1.51 -15.17 -2.22
CA ILE A 138 -0.94 -15.91 -3.35
C ILE A 138 -1.61 -17.28 -3.38
N TYR A 139 -2.33 -17.57 -4.45
CA TYR A 139 -2.88 -18.88 -4.75
C TYR A 139 -1.90 -19.67 -5.59
N THR A 140 -1.23 -20.64 -4.98
CA THR A 140 -0.23 -21.46 -5.68
C THR A 140 -0.88 -22.52 -6.55
N GLU A 141 -0.19 -22.96 -7.61
CA GLU A 141 -0.60 -24.08 -8.47
C GLU A 141 -0.77 -25.40 -7.68
N THR A 142 -0.11 -25.51 -6.52
CA THR A 142 -0.23 -26.67 -5.63
C THR A 142 -1.50 -26.66 -4.76
N GLY A 143 -2.33 -25.62 -4.87
CA GLY A 143 -3.54 -25.44 -4.08
C GLY A 143 -3.31 -24.85 -2.69
N GLN A 144 -2.08 -24.42 -2.37
CA GLN A 144 -1.79 -23.68 -1.14
C GLN A 144 -2.16 -22.20 -1.31
N THR A 145 -2.72 -21.62 -0.24
CA THR A 145 -2.92 -20.17 -0.11
C THR A 145 -1.86 -19.61 0.82
N LEU A 146 -1.10 -18.63 0.35
CA LEU A 146 -0.17 -17.87 1.17
C LEU A 146 -0.77 -16.51 1.49
N THR A 147 -0.69 -16.09 2.74
CA THR A 147 -1.17 -14.78 3.21
C THR A 147 0.01 -13.82 3.29
N LEU A 148 -0.08 -12.70 2.58
CA LEU A 148 0.91 -11.65 2.61
C LEU A 148 0.68 -10.69 3.78
N VAL A 149 1.77 -10.33 4.44
CA VAL A 149 1.79 -9.45 5.61
C VAL A 149 2.86 -8.39 5.38
N GLU A 150 2.46 -7.19 5.01
CA GLU A 150 3.40 -6.08 4.85
C GLU A 150 4.08 -5.78 6.19
N GLN A 151 5.41 -5.73 6.18
CA GLN A 151 6.29 -5.56 7.34
C GLN A 151 6.88 -4.17 7.44
N SER A 152 7.28 -3.61 6.30
CA SER A 152 7.91 -2.31 6.18
C SER A 152 7.48 -1.67 4.88
N ARG A 153 7.56 -0.33 4.83
CA ARG A 153 7.42 0.45 3.62
C ARG A 153 8.55 1.46 3.54
N GLN A 154 9.23 1.50 2.41
CA GLN A 154 10.22 2.53 2.14
C GLN A 154 9.51 3.81 1.72
N ILE A 155 9.68 4.88 2.50
CA ILE A 155 9.13 6.21 2.24
C ILE A 155 10.29 7.19 2.18
N ASN A 156 10.47 7.86 1.03
CA ASN A 156 11.58 8.78 0.78
C ASN A 156 12.97 8.21 1.12
N GLY A 157 13.18 6.92 0.82
CA GLY A 157 14.45 6.23 1.09
C GLY A 157 14.62 5.73 2.52
N VAL A 158 13.64 5.96 3.41
CA VAL A 158 13.66 5.53 4.81
C VAL A 158 12.69 4.38 5.03
N ASP A 159 13.16 3.30 5.65
CA ASP A 159 12.30 2.20 6.09
C ASP A 159 11.44 2.67 7.26
N CYS A 160 10.15 2.87 6.98
CA CYS A 160 9.19 3.28 7.97
C CYS A 160 8.56 2.07 8.65
N GLN A 161 8.23 2.22 9.93
CA GLN A 161 7.41 1.26 10.68
C GLN A 161 5.93 1.56 10.49
N ARG A 162 5.11 0.51 10.45
CA ARG A 162 3.66 0.67 10.32
C ARG A 162 3.12 1.47 11.49
N LEU A 163 2.24 2.42 11.20
CA LEU A 163 1.56 3.17 12.25
C LEU A 163 0.58 2.26 13.00
N THR A 164 0.74 2.16 14.32
CA THR A 164 -0.07 1.30 15.21
C THR A 164 -0.70 2.04 16.38
N ASP A 165 -0.32 3.30 16.57
CA ASP A 165 -0.79 4.17 17.63
C ASP A 165 -1.93 5.06 17.11
N GLU A 166 -3.08 5.02 17.80
CA GLU A 166 -4.30 5.72 17.39
C GLU A 166 -4.11 7.26 17.40
N ASP A 167 -3.41 7.78 18.42
CA ASP A 167 -3.19 9.21 18.59
C ASP A 167 -2.26 9.76 17.50
N GLN A 168 -1.17 9.06 17.17
CA GLN A 168 -0.31 9.40 16.05
C GLN A 168 -1.06 9.35 14.71
N TYR A 169 -1.93 8.35 14.51
CA TYR A 169 -2.72 8.25 13.29
C TYR A 169 -3.67 9.44 13.14
N ARG A 170 -4.40 9.77 14.21
CA ARG A 170 -5.29 10.94 14.25
C ARG A 170 -4.53 12.23 14.00
N ALA A 171 -3.40 12.45 14.68
CA ALA A 171 -2.58 13.65 14.50
C ALA A 171 -2.12 13.82 13.03
N LEU A 172 -1.77 12.73 12.35
CA LEU A 172 -1.40 12.79 10.93
C LEU A 172 -2.58 13.12 10.02
N ILE A 173 -3.77 12.55 10.26
CA ILE A 173 -4.98 12.89 9.48
C ILE A 173 -5.32 14.37 9.66
N ASP A 174 -5.33 14.85 10.89
CA ASP A 174 -5.68 16.24 11.18
C ASP A 174 -4.64 17.19 10.57
N ALA A 175 -3.35 16.83 10.61
CA ALA A 175 -2.30 17.58 9.92
C ALA A 175 -2.47 17.56 8.39
N SER A 176 -2.88 16.43 7.80
CA SER A 176 -3.17 16.34 6.36
C SER A 176 -4.31 17.29 5.98
N ALA A 177 -5.38 17.34 6.76
CA ALA A 177 -6.50 18.25 6.53
C ALA A 177 -6.07 19.73 6.60
N VAL A 178 -5.27 20.10 7.60
CA VAL A 178 -4.72 21.45 7.72
C VAL A 178 -3.82 21.81 6.53
N ALA A 179 -2.98 20.89 6.07
CA ALA A 179 -2.12 21.12 4.90
C ALA A 179 -2.96 21.36 3.63
N LEU A 180 -4.03 20.60 3.45
CA LEU A 180 -4.95 20.78 2.33
C LEU A 180 -5.68 22.14 2.39
N ASP A 181 -6.18 22.54 3.57
CA ASP A 181 -6.84 23.84 3.79
C ASP A 181 -5.91 25.03 3.53
N GLN A 182 -4.61 24.86 3.78
CA GLN A 182 -3.58 25.88 3.52
C GLN A 182 -3.11 25.90 2.06
N GLY A 183 -3.57 24.96 1.23
CA GLY A 183 -3.09 24.79 -0.14
C GLY A 183 -1.67 24.20 -0.24
N ASP A 184 -1.11 23.67 0.85
CA ASP A 184 0.19 22.98 0.84
C ASP A 184 0.00 21.52 0.44
N PHE A 185 -0.27 21.31 -0.85
CA PHE A 185 -0.51 19.98 -1.39
C PHE A 185 0.72 19.06 -1.27
N LYS A 186 1.92 19.63 -1.28
CA LYS A 186 3.16 18.86 -1.09
C LYS A 186 3.22 18.27 0.32
N ALA A 187 2.89 19.06 1.35
CA ALA A 187 2.79 18.56 2.72
C ALA A 187 1.65 17.55 2.86
N TYR A 188 0.49 17.82 2.25
CA TYR A 188 -0.64 16.88 2.22
C TYR A 188 -0.22 15.51 1.68
N VAL A 189 0.44 15.44 0.51
CA VAL A 189 0.88 14.16 -0.09
C VAL A 189 1.89 13.43 0.81
N ALA A 190 2.80 14.14 1.47
CA ALA A 190 3.77 13.54 2.37
C ALA A 190 3.11 12.94 3.63
N LEU A 191 2.15 13.66 4.22
CA LEU A 191 1.37 13.19 5.37
C LEU A 191 0.47 12.03 4.97
N TRP A 192 -0.15 12.10 3.78
CA TRP A 192 -0.95 11.03 3.20
C TRP A 192 -0.17 9.74 3.04
N GLU A 193 1.03 9.80 2.46
CA GLU A 193 1.88 8.62 2.29
C GLU A 193 2.24 8.00 3.64
N ARG A 194 2.47 8.83 4.67
CA ARG A 194 2.82 8.34 5.99
C ARG A 194 1.63 7.65 6.66
N HIS A 195 0.45 8.25 6.64
CA HIS A 195 -0.72 7.67 7.30
C HIS A 195 -1.39 6.57 6.47
N SER A 196 -1.14 6.47 5.16
CA SER A 196 -1.57 5.32 4.35
C SER A 196 -0.82 4.04 4.71
N TYR A 197 0.35 4.14 5.36
CA TYR A 197 1.04 3.01 5.95
C TYR A 197 0.73 2.84 7.44
N SER A 198 -0.48 2.36 7.69
CA SER A 198 -1.09 2.25 9.02
C SER A 198 -1.84 0.92 9.16
N ILE A 199 -2.09 0.49 10.40
CA ILE A 199 -3.10 -0.55 10.67
C ILE A 199 -4.52 -0.02 10.63
N PHE A 200 -4.68 1.30 10.56
CA PHE A 200 -5.96 1.97 10.58
C PHE A 200 -6.38 2.39 9.17
N THR A 201 -7.69 2.36 8.94
CA THR A 201 -8.32 2.85 7.73
C THR A 201 -9.49 3.76 8.07
N ARG A 202 -9.80 4.70 7.17
CA ARG A 202 -10.93 5.61 7.32
C ARG A 202 -12.23 4.81 7.49
N CYS A 203 -13.07 5.23 8.44
CA CYS A 203 -14.35 4.58 8.66
C CYS A 203 -15.24 4.80 7.44
N LEU A 204 -15.68 3.73 6.79
CA LEU A 204 -16.51 3.82 5.59
C LEU A 204 -17.95 4.29 5.85
N HIS A 205 -18.37 4.36 7.13
CA HIS A 205 -19.72 4.80 7.51
C HIS A 205 -19.81 6.31 7.73
N CYS A 206 -18.89 6.89 8.50
CA CYS A 206 -18.86 8.33 8.72
C CYS A 206 -17.91 9.08 7.78
N LEU A 207 -17.00 8.37 7.10
CA LEU A 207 -15.94 8.93 6.26
C LEU A 207 -15.05 9.95 7.00
N ASP A 208 -14.95 9.83 8.32
CA ASP A 208 -14.34 10.83 9.21
C ASP A 208 -14.98 12.22 9.10
N GLY A 209 -16.25 12.28 8.66
CA GLY A 209 -16.98 13.51 8.46
C GLY A 209 -17.34 14.19 9.78
N PHE A 210 -16.90 15.44 9.95
CA PHE A 210 -17.07 16.22 11.19
C PHE A 210 -18.50 16.19 11.77
N ALA A 211 -19.52 16.29 10.92
CA ALA A 211 -20.93 16.37 11.35
C ALA A 211 -21.52 15.04 11.85
N VAL A 212 -20.91 13.90 11.51
CA VAL A 212 -21.49 12.55 11.75
C VAL A 212 -20.54 11.62 12.52
N ARG A 213 -19.27 12.02 12.68
CA ARG A 213 -18.23 11.21 13.28
C ARG A 213 -18.52 10.88 14.73
N ASP A 214 -18.81 11.88 15.55
CA ASP A 214 -18.90 11.73 17.01
C ASP A 214 -20.04 10.79 17.43
N ASP A 215 -21.11 10.72 16.61
CA ASP A 215 -22.24 9.81 16.79
C ASP A 215 -22.08 8.45 16.07
N CYS A 216 -20.96 8.24 15.36
CA CYS A 216 -20.76 7.04 14.56
C CYS A 216 -20.47 5.82 15.43
N THR A 217 -21.43 4.90 15.52
CA THR A 217 -21.31 3.65 16.28
C THR A 217 -20.29 2.67 15.70
N HIS A 218 -20.03 2.71 14.39
CA HIS A 218 -19.09 1.81 13.72
C HIS A 218 -17.62 2.05 14.08
N CYS A 219 -17.26 3.30 14.35
CA CYS A 219 -15.91 3.68 14.78
C CYS A 219 -15.87 4.20 16.22
N ALA A 220 -17.00 4.18 16.93
CA ALA A 220 -17.17 4.74 18.26
C ALA A 220 -16.61 6.17 18.38
N GLY A 221 -16.98 7.04 17.44
CA GLY A 221 -16.53 8.43 17.43
C GLY A 221 -15.12 8.67 16.87
N ARG A 222 -14.34 7.62 16.58
CA ARG A 222 -12.94 7.77 16.18
C ARG A 222 -12.72 8.21 14.74
N GLY A 223 -13.69 8.08 13.84
CA GLY A 223 -13.53 8.40 12.41
C GLY A 223 -12.72 7.40 11.58
N PHE A 224 -12.03 6.46 12.24
CA PHE A 224 -11.28 5.36 11.63
C PHE A 224 -11.47 4.07 12.41
N ILE A 225 -11.10 2.95 11.79
CA ILE A 225 -11.12 1.60 12.37
C ILE A 225 -9.77 0.93 12.11
N GLU A 226 -9.40 -0.08 12.90
CA GLU A 226 -8.38 -1.02 12.46
C GLU A 226 -8.85 -1.68 11.16
N ASP A 227 -7.97 -1.72 10.16
CA ASP A 227 -8.22 -2.43 8.90
C ASP A 227 -8.63 -3.87 9.26
N PRO A 228 -9.88 -4.29 8.94
CA PRO A 228 -10.39 -5.61 9.29
C PRO A 228 -9.57 -6.73 8.69
N GLU A 229 -8.92 -6.42 7.58
CA GLU A 229 -8.06 -7.33 6.89
C GLU A 229 -6.60 -7.21 7.36
N CYS A 230 -6.24 -6.27 8.25
CA CYS A 230 -4.86 -6.02 8.66
C CYS A 230 -4.21 -7.26 9.29
N PRO A 231 -3.00 -7.64 8.85
CA PRO A 231 -2.38 -8.90 9.23
C PRO A 231 -1.58 -8.86 10.55
N ASN A 232 -1.72 -7.81 11.38
CA ASN A 232 -1.13 -7.83 12.73
C ASN A 232 -1.73 -8.94 13.61
N LYS A 233 -2.92 -9.43 13.27
CA LYS A 233 -3.39 -10.71 13.76
C LYS A 233 -2.69 -11.77 12.92
N GLN A 234 -1.64 -12.38 13.48
CA GLN A 234 -1.13 -13.68 12.99
C GLN A 234 -2.33 -14.56 12.63
N PRO A 235 -2.26 -15.39 11.56
CA PRO A 235 -3.34 -16.32 11.25
C PRO A 235 -3.71 -17.05 12.54
N GLN A 236 -4.95 -16.85 13.04
CA GLN A 236 -5.41 -17.66 14.15
C GLN A 236 -5.33 -19.09 13.65
N ALA A 237 -4.55 -19.92 14.36
CA ALA A 237 -4.49 -21.34 14.07
C ALA A 237 -5.94 -21.83 13.97
N LEU A 238 -6.36 -22.19 12.75
CA LEU A 238 -7.70 -22.74 12.50
C LEU A 238 -7.95 -23.81 13.55
N GLY A 239 -8.99 -23.57 14.35
CA GLY A 239 -9.16 -24.14 15.68
C GLY A 239 -8.74 -25.59 15.76
N ARG A 240 -7.92 -25.91 16.77
CA ARG A 240 -8.01 -27.23 17.38
C ARG A 240 -9.46 -27.38 17.80
N THR A 241 -10.21 -28.19 17.07
CA THR A 241 -11.39 -28.86 17.62
C THR A 241 -10.92 -29.52 18.90
N THR A 242 -11.38 -28.98 20.03
CA THR A 242 -11.29 -29.63 21.32
C THR A 242 -11.76 -31.06 21.13
N PRO A 243 -10.97 -32.09 21.52
CA PRO A 243 -11.47 -33.46 21.49
C PRO A 243 -12.79 -33.50 22.26
N ALA A 244 -13.81 -34.08 21.64
CA ALA A 244 -15.10 -34.30 22.27
C ALA A 244 -14.89 -34.94 23.64
N ASP A 245 -15.44 -34.31 24.68
CA ASP A 245 -15.64 -34.95 25.98
C ASP A 245 -16.32 -36.29 25.74
N GLN A 246 -15.58 -37.37 25.97
CA GLN A 246 -16.18 -38.69 26.08
C GLN A 246 -17.05 -38.70 27.33
N PRO A 247 -18.29 -39.23 27.26
CA PRO A 247 -19.16 -39.28 28.41
C PRO A 247 -18.61 -40.28 29.42
N ASP A 248 -18.30 -39.79 30.61
CA ASP A 248 -17.91 -40.60 31.75
C ASP A 248 -19.10 -41.49 32.16
N ARG A 249 -19.07 -42.74 31.69
CA ARG A 249 -20.00 -43.79 32.07
C ARG A 249 -19.39 -44.61 33.20
N SER A 250 -20.03 -44.50 34.37
CA SER A 250 -20.09 -45.47 35.47
C SER A 250 -18.80 -45.67 36.29
N CYS A 251 -18.84 -45.64 37.63
CA CYS A 251 -19.68 -46.51 38.44
C CYS A 251 -20.11 -45.88 39.77
N ARG A 252 -21.38 -46.11 40.11
CA ARG A 252 -21.92 -46.09 41.47
C ARG A 252 -21.24 -47.17 42.30
N ARG A 253 -20.85 -46.84 43.54
CA ARG A 253 -21.14 -47.60 44.76
C ARG A 253 -21.07 -46.66 45.96
#